data_AF-A0A9N9AL60-F1
#
_entry.id   AF-A0A9N9AL60-F1
#
_cell.length_a   1.000
_cell.length_b   1.000
_cell.length_c   1.000
_cell.angle_alpha   90.00
_cell.angle_beta   90.00
_cell.angle_gamma   90.00
#
_symmetry.space_group_name_H-M   'P 1'
#
loop_
_entity.id
_entity.type
_entity.pdbx_description
1 polymer ?
#
loop_
_entity_poly.entity_id
_entity_poly.type
_entity_poly.pdbx_seq_one_letter_code
_entity_poly.pdbx_strand_id
1 'polypeptide(L)'
;MFVGYQLTCQFRSSNASPLRKLCTNLTSKYAAPRSNSRHASKLAFHTRRYIYIQKQHLPLKLANYRMQACRDCRRLLVTQVENSAILPQNMEWRTVSFYRFKPIPEKDLPQLREQMLSDFGRMNIVGRIYIATEGINAQMSCPKENIGWLREYCDNILDLQNIDLNFATEHSKAFDALHVRIRKQIVADGLESGSYDITKQPNHLDPEEWHQALSSKPQLVIDMRNHYESEIGYFEGAIRPDVDTFRESVKVMEEICKGKQDQEVYMYCTGGIRCSKAGAVLRSAGFKSVNVLKGGITAYGHYVKENPTINSLYKGRNFTFDRRLGERITNDVLSQCHTCGKSCNTHTNCRNSVCNLLFIQCDDCRIRLKETCGHQACLKIVENMAKRSEDNTKPGVEPWYEHGVRTRPKAVLE
;
A
#
# COMPACT_ATOMS: atom_id res chain seq x y z
N MET A 1 -47.90 -36.55 -14.64
CA MET A 1 -46.85 -37.24 -13.89
C MET A 1 -45.71 -36.25 -13.69
N PHE A 2 -45.59 -35.64 -12.51
CA PHE A 2 -44.32 -35.37 -11.79
C PHE A 2 -44.68 -34.73 -10.45
N VAL A 3 -44.09 -35.30 -9.41
CA VAL A 3 -44.45 -35.25 -7.99
C VAL A 3 -44.06 -33.90 -7.36
N GLY A 4 -44.98 -33.32 -6.58
CA GLY A 4 -44.70 -32.15 -5.74
C GLY A 4 -44.12 -32.56 -4.39
N TYR A 5 -43.13 -31.79 -3.90
CA TYR A 5 -42.67 -31.87 -2.52
C TYR A 5 -43.09 -30.61 -1.77
N GLN A 6 -44.10 -30.75 -0.92
CA GLN A 6 -44.37 -29.87 0.22
C GLN A 6 -43.33 -30.19 1.31
N LEU A 7 -42.60 -29.17 1.78
CA LEU A 7 -41.90 -29.23 3.06
C LEU A 7 -42.64 -28.33 4.05
N THR A 8 -43.49 -28.95 4.86
CA THR A 8 -44.09 -28.37 6.06
C THR A 8 -43.05 -28.42 7.19
N CYS A 9 -42.84 -27.29 7.88
CA CYS A 9 -42.02 -27.24 9.09
C CYS A 9 -42.96 -26.98 10.28
N GLN A 10 -43.25 -28.02 11.06
CA GLN A 10 -43.97 -27.90 12.34
C GLN A 10 -43.00 -27.41 13.42
N PHE A 11 -43.24 -26.22 13.96
CA PHE A 11 -42.65 -25.79 15.23
C PHE A 11 -43.60 -26.17 16.38
N ARG A 12 -43.23 -27.19 17.16
CA ARG A 12 -43.74 -27.39 18.52
C ARG A 12 -42.68 -26.92 19.51
N SER A 13 -42.87 -25.73 20.08
CA SER A 13 -42.73 -25.49 21.52
C SER A 13 -43.09 -24.04 21.84
N SER A 14 -43.88 -23.93 22.90
CA SER A 14 -44.44 -22.73 23.50
C SER A 14 -43.40 -22.02 24.36
N ASN A 15 -43.02 -20.80 23.96
CA ASN A 15 -42.68 -19.63 24.80
C ASN A 15 -41.66 -18.73 24.10
N ALA A 16 -42.14 -17.70 23.39
CA ALA A 16 -41.31 -16.57 22.96
C ALA A 16 -42.18 -15.32 22.67
N SER A 17 -42.76 -14.73 23.71
CA SER A 17 -43.26 -13.34 23.69
C SER A 17 -42.20 -12.45 24.35
N PRO A 18 -41.24 -11.87 23.60
CA PRO A 18 -41.40 -10.52 23.04
C PRO A 18 -40.89 -10.38 21.57
N LEU A 19 -40.33 -11.43 20.99
CA LEU A 19 -39.72 -11.44 19.65
C LEU A 19 -40.73 -11.27 18.49
N ARG A 20 -42.00 -11.56 18.73
CA ARG A 20 -43.06 -11.33 17.73
C ARG A 20 -43.33 -9.86 17.47
N LYS A 21 -43.12 -8.94 18.44
CA LYS A 21 -43.36 -7.50 18.24
C LYS A 21 -42.23 -6.79 17.47
N LEU A 22 -41.01 -7.32 17.48
CA LEU A 22 -39.88 -6.71 16.78
C LEU A 22 -39.92 -6.99 15.26
N CYS A 23 -40.38 -8.17 14.85
CA CYS A 23 -40.47 -8.56 13.43
C CYS A 23 -41.60 -7.85 12.66
N THR A 24 -42.70 -7.46 13.33
CA THR A 24 -43.82 -6.76 12.67
C THR A 24 -43.52 -5.28 12.39
N ASN A 25 -42.66 -4.64 13.20
CA ASN A 25 -42.31 -3.22 13.00
C ASN A 25 -41.29 -2.97 11.88
N LEU A 26 -40.51 -3.97 11.49
CA LEU A 26 -39.52 -3.85 10.39
C LEU A 26 -40.11 -4.20 9.01
N THR A 27 -41.23 -4.92 8.98
CA THR A 27 -41.93 -5.27 7.72
C THR A 27 -42.88 -4.16 7.24
N SER A 28 -43.35 -3.28 8.12
CA SER A 28 -44.20 -2.14 7.73
C SER A 28 -43.43 -0.94 7.18
N LYS A 29 -42.14 -0.76 7.53
CA LYS A 29 -41.32 0.37 7.07
C LYS A 29 -40.70 0.22 5.67
N TYR A 30 -40.71 -0.99 5.09
CA TYR A 30 -40.05 -1.28 3.80
C TYR A 30 -40.96 -1.92 2.75
N ALA A 31 -42.28 -1.80 2.90
CA ALA A 31 -43.22 -2.26 1.89
C ALA A 31 -43.30 -1.25 0.72
N ALA A 32 -42.41 -1.36 -0.26
CA ALA A 32 -42.58 -0.71 -1.57
C ALA A 32 -43.53 -1.54 -2.46
N PRO A 33 -44.31 -0.90 -3.37
CA PRO A 33 -45.41 -1.56 -4.06
C PRO A 33 -44.96 -2.61 -5.07
N ARG A 34 -45.79 -3.64 -5.23
CA ARG A 34 -45.62 -4.76 -6.15
C ARG A 34 -45.49 -4.28 -7.60
N SER A 35 -44.31 -4.46 -8.20
CA SER A 35 -44.22 -4.78 -9.64
C SER A 35 -42.94 -5.55 -9.99
N ASN A 36 -43.16 -6.62 -10.75
CA ASN A 36 -42.26 -7.47 -11.52
C ASN A 36 -41.10 -8.24 -10.84
N SER A 37 -41.41 -9.54 -10.69
CA SER A 37 -40.64 -10.65 -10.16
C SER A 37 -39.42 -11.02 -11.01
N ARG A 38 -38.23 -10.82 -10.42
CA ARG A 38 -37.03 -11.68 -10.49
C ARG A 38 -35.90 -11.20 -9.56
N HIS A 39 -36.02 -9.99 -9.00
CA HIS A 39 -35.04 -9.40 -8.07
C HIS A 39 -35.38 -9.56 -6.58
N ALA A 40 -36.65 -9.78 -6.21
CA ALA A 40 -37.06 -9.86 -4.80
C ALA A 40 -36.62 -11.15 -4.08
N SER A 41 -36.30 -12.22 -4.80
CA SER A 41 -35.90 -13.52 -4.23
C SER A 41 -34.40 -13.62 -3.90
N LYS A 42 -33.54 -12.73 -4.41
CA LYS A 42 -32.11 -12.70 -4.04
C LYS A 42 -31.86 -11.89 -2.77
N LEU A 43 -32.62 -10.83 -2.53
CA LEU A 43 -32.42 -9.95 -1.37
C LEU A 43 -32.83 -10.62 -0.05
N ALA A 44 -33.91 -11.41 -0.05
CA ALA A 44 -34.38 -12.15 1.13
C ALA A 44 -33.42 -13.28 1.60
N PHE A 45 -32.57 -13.79 0.69
CA PHE A 45 -31.56 -14.81 1.00
C PHE A 45 -30.31 -14.20 1.65
N HIS A 46 -29.99 -12.94 1.33
CA HIS A 46 -28.82 -12.24 1.87
C HIS A 46 -29.04 -11.68 3.28
N THR A 47 -30.24 -11.20 3.60
CA THR A 47 -30.53 -10.63 4.94
C THR A 47 -30.52 -11.69 6.05
N ARG A 48 -30.88 -12.94 5.76
CA ARG A 48 -30.83 -14.05 6.74
C ARG A 48 -29.41 -14.53 7.05
N ARG A 49 -28.45 -14.30 6.15
CA ARG A 49 -27.05 -14.74 6.32
C ARG A 49 -26.22 -13.73 7.14
N TYR A 50 -26.61 -12.46 7.13
CA TYR A 50 -26.02 -11.42 7.98
C TYR A 50 -26.37 -11.61 9.47
N ILE A 51 -27.56 -12.13 9.77
CA ILE A 51 -28.02 -12.36 11.15
C ILE A 51 -27.34 -13.58 11.80
N TYR A 52 -26.74 -14.49 11.01
CA TYR A 52 -26.08 -15.69 11.54
C TYR A 52 -24.63 -15.44 12.03
N ILE A 53 -24.01 -14.30 11.71
CA ILE A 53 -22.60 -14.01 12.02
C ILE A 53 -22.43 -13.23 13.35
N GLN A 54 -23.52 -12.82 13.99
CA GLN A 54 -23.51 -12.05 15.26
C GLN A 54 -23.78 -12.90 16.52
N LYS A 55 -23.73 -14.24 16.46
CA LYS A 55 -23.79 -15.08 17.66
C LYS A 55 -22.43 -15.69 17.97
N GLN A 56 -21.85 -15.24 19.08
CA GLN A 56 -20.58 -15.69 19.60
C GLN A 56 -20.58 -17.17 20.02
N HIS A 57 -19.38 -17.76 19.97
CA HIS A 57 -18.94 -19.06 20.51
C HIS A 57 -19.43 -20.33 19.81
N LEU A 58 -18.61 -20.90 18.91
CA LEU A 58 -18.48 -22.35 18.70
C LEU A 58 -17.11 -22.67 18.05
N PRO A 59 -16.39 -23.73 18.45
CA PRO A 59 -15.04 -24.01 17.98
C PRO A 59 -15.01 -24.66 16.59
N LEU A 60 -13.88 -24.45 15.90
CA LEU A 60 -13.38 -25.10 14.68
C LEU A 60 -14.09 -26.42 14.31
N LYS A 61 -14.88 -26.41 13.21
CA LYS A 61 -15.15 -27.59 12.35
C LYS A 61 -15.94 -27.23 11.09
N LEU A 62 -15.35 -26.46 10.17
CA LEU A 62 -15.84 -26.37 8.78
C LEU A 62 -14.67 -26.20 7.81
N ALA A 63 -13.74 -27.17 7.83
CA ALA A 63 -12.96 -27.51 6.65
C ALA A 63 -13.84 -28.37 5.73
N ASN A 64 -13.79 -28.12 4.42
CA ASN A 64 -14.42 -28.90 3.33
C ASN A 64 -15.77 -28.41 2.76
N TYR A 65 -15.92 -27.12 2.45
CA TYR A 65 -16.82 -26.70 1.37
C TYR A 65 -16.10 -25.79 0.37
N ARG A 66 -15.87 -26.30 -0.85
CA ARG A 66 -15.41 -25.53 -2.02
C ARG A 66 -16.46 -24.46 -2.35
N MET A 67 -16.27 -23.22 -1.87
CA MET A 67 -17.08 -22.07 -2.29
C MET A 67 -16.52 -21.47 -3.59
N GLN A 68 -17.22 -21.68 -4.69
CA GLN A 68 -17.03 -20.93 -5.93
C GLN A 68 -17.67 -19.54 -5.77
N ALA A 69 -16.98 -18.65 -5.05
CA ALA A 69 -17.43 -17.28 -4.87
C ALA A 69 -17.29 -16.50 -6.19
N CYS A 70 -18.40 -15.89 -6.64
CA CYS A 70 -18.45 -14.91 -7.73
C CYS A 70 -17.47 -13.75 -7.49
N ARG A 71 -16.98 -13.10 -8.56
CA ARG A 71 -16.02 -11.98 -8.52
C ARG A 71 -16.44 -10.88 -7.54
N ASP A 72 -17.73 -10.58 -7.44
CA ASP A 72 -18.27 -9.57 -6.53
C ASP A 72 -18.27 -10.01 -5.07
N CYS A 73 -18.52 -11.30 -4.79
CA CYS A 73 -18.40 -11.86 -3.45
C CYS A 73 -16.94 -11.93 -2.96
N ARG A 74 -15.96 -12.13 -3.86
CA ARG A 74 -14.54 -12.01 -3.50
C ARG A 74 -14.14 -10.57 -3.19
N ARG A 75 -14.78 -9.60 -3.83
CA ARG A 75 -14.60 -8.17 -3.52
C ARG A 75 -15.18 -7.80 -2.15
N LEU A 76 -16.29 -8.43 -1.76
CA LEU A 76 -16.95 -8.26 -0.46
C LEU A 76 -16.35 -9.11 0.68
N LEU A 77 -15.61 -10.18 0.36
CA LEU A 77 -14.83 -10.98 1.32
C LEU A 77 -13.43 -10.41 1.61
N VAL A 78 -13.12 -9.23 1.06
CA VAL A 78 -12.15 -8.36 1.72
C VAL A 78 -12.89 -7.88 2.96
N THR A 79 -12.53 -8.42 4.11
CA THR A 79 -12.93 -7.92 5.42
C THR A 79 -12.54 -6.46 5.54
N GLN A 80 -13.38 -5.56 5.02
CA GLN A 80 -13.60 -4.29 5.67
C GLN A 80 -14.21 -4.68 7.02
N VAL A 81 -13.35 -4.82 8.02
CA VAL A 81 -13.77 -4.50 9.37
C VAL A 81 -14.09 -3.00 9.27
N GLU A 82 -15.35 -2.68 8.95
CA GLU A 82 -15.86 -1.33 9.16
C GLU A 82 -15.83 -1.14 10.67
N ASN A 83 -14.74 -0.55 11.15
CA ASN A 83 -14.63 -0.12 12.54
C ASN A 83 -15.76 0.89 12.77
N SER A 84 -16.87 0.41 13.34
CA SER A 84 -17.98 1.21 13.83
C SER A 84 -17.65 1.93 15.13
N ALA A 85 -16.38 1.91 15.56
CA ALA A 85 -15.91 2.77 16.63
C ALA A 85 -15.87 4.21 16.08
N ILE A 86 -16.64 5.10 16.69
CA ILE A 86 -16.55 6.54 16.46
C ILE A 86 -15.10 6.93 16.80
N LEU A 87 -14.27 7.11 15.77
CA LEU A 87 -12.89 7.54 15.96
C LEU A 87 -12.92 8.95 16.58
N PRO A 88 -12.07 9.24 17.57
CA PRO A 88 -11.95 10.59 18.12
C PRO A 88 -11.69 11.58 16.98
N GLN A 89 -12.42 12.70 16.95
CA GLN A 89 -12.32 13.70 15.88
C GLN A 89 -10.88 14.25 15.71
N ASN A 90 -10.01 14.09 16.70
CA ASN A 90 -8.63 14.60 16.72
C ASN A 90 -7.58 13.49 17.01
N MET A 91 -7.74 12.28 16.44
CA MET A 91 -6.74 11.23 16.58
C MET A 91 -5.43 11.63 15.86
N GLU A 92 -4.33 11.72 16.61
CA GLU A 92 -2.98 11.91 16.03
C GLU A 92 -2.50 10.60 15.42
N TRP A 93 -2.01 10.66 14.18
CA TRP A 93 -1.49 9.51 13.46
C TRP A 93 0.03 9.56 13.38
N ARG A 94 0.66 8.39 13.41
CA ARG A 94 2.06 8.19 13.06
C ARG A 94 2.12 7.29 11.83
N THR A 95 2.69 7.82 10.75
CA THR A 95 3.00 7.02 9.57
C THR A 95 4.34 6.31 9.80
N VAL A 96 4.32 4.98 9.71
CA VAL A 96 5.45 4.11 10.06
C VAL A 96 5.58 2.99 9.03
N SER A 97 6.82 2.60 8.76
CA SER A 97 7.14 1.46 7.93
C SER A 97 8.18 0.56 8.60
N PHE A 98 8.16 -0.72 8.28
CA PHE A 98 9.18 -1.66 8.69
C PHE A 98 9.19 -2.87 7.75
N TYR A 99 10.32 -3.57 7.71
CA TYR A 99 10.44 -4.83 6.99
C TYR A 99 11.43 -5.75 7.68
N ARG A 100 11.27 -7.05 7.48
CA ARG A 100 12.24 -8.05 7.89
C ARG A 100 12.24 -9.19 6.91
N PHE A 101 13.43 -9.56 6.45
CA PHE A 101 13.66 -10.84 5.80
C PHE A 101 13.77 -11.91 6.90
N LYS A 102 12.70 -12.66 7.10
CA LYS A 102 12.58 -13.73 8.09
C LYS A 102 11.82 -14.86 7.42
N PRO A 103 12.38 -16.08 7.31
CA PRO A 103 11.65 -17.20 6.74
C PRO A 103 10.32 -17.43 7.47
N ILE A 104 9.22 -17.45 6.72
CA ILE A 104 7.88 -17.79 7.21
C ILE A 104 7.41 -19.03 6.44
N PRO A 105 7.04 -20.13 7.11
CA PRO A 105 6.52 -21.31 6.42
C PRO A 105 5.27 -20.97 5.60
N GLU A 106 5.20 -21.47 4.36
CA GLU A 106 4.08 -21.14 3.45
C GLU A 106 2.71 -21.51 4.04
N LYS A 107 2.66 -22.62 4.78
CA LYS A 107 1.46 -23.10 5.48
C LYS A 107 0.92 -22.13 6.54
N ASP A 108 1.77 -21.26 7.10
CA ASP A 108 1.42 -20.34 8.19
C ASP A 108 0.94 -18.97 7.66
N LEU A 109 1.26 -18.63 6.40
CA LEU A 109 0.91 -17.34 5.78
C LEU A 109 -0.60 -17.02 5.80
N PRO A 110 -1.53 -17.96 5.50
CA PRO A 110 -2.95 -17.69 5.58
C PRO A 110 -3.42 -17.33 6.99
N GLN A 111 -2.94 -18.03 8.01
CA GLN A 111 -3.30 -17.77 9.40
C GLN A 111 -2.73 -16.43 9.87
N LEU A 112 -1.46 -16.17 9.58
CA LEU A 112 -0.81 -14.90 9.90
C LEU A 112 -1.56 -13.72 9.27
N ARG A 113 -1.98 -13.85 8.01
CA ARG A 113 -2.77 -12.82 7.32
C ARG A 113 -4.06 -12.46 8.08
N GLU A 114 -4.85 -13.47 8.46
CA GLU A 114 -6.12 -13.25 9.16
C GLU A 114 -5.91 -12.67 10.56
N GLN A 115 -4.88 -13.15 11.27
CA GLN A 115 -4.50 -12.62 12.58
C GLN A 115 -4.14 -11.13 12.49
N MET A 116 -3.26 -10.75 11.56
CA MET A 116 -2.89 -9.33 11.36
C MET A 116 -4.07 -8.45 10.96
N LEU A 117 -4.99 -8.95 10.11
CA LEU A 117 -6.20 -8.21 9.74
C LEU A 117 -7.10 -7.95 10.95
N SER A 118 -7.30 -8.95 11.80
CA SER A 118 -8.08 -8.84 13.04
C SER A 118 -7.42 -7.89 14.03
N ASP A 119 -6.15 -8.12 14.35
CA ASP A 119 -5.45 -7.44 15.45
C ASP A 119 -5.21 -5.97 15.13
N PHE A 120 -4.66 -5.65 13.95
CA PHE A 120 -4.48 -4.26 13.52
C PHE A 120 -5.80 -3.53 13.29
N GLY A 121 -6.83 -4.25 12.80
CA GLY A 121 -8.18 -3.71 12.68
C GLY A 121 -8.73 -3.22 14.02
N ARG A 122 -8.62 -4.03 15.08
CA ARG A 122 -9.05 -3.67 16.45
C ARG A 122 -8.32 -2.45 16.99
N MET A 123 -7.06 -2.27 16.62
CA MET A 123 -6.22 -1.13 17.02
C MET A 123 -6.37 0.09 16.10
N ASN A 124 -7.34 0.10 15.19
CA ASN A 124 -7.55 1.15 14.20
C ASN A 124 -6.31 1.46 13.34
N ILE A 125 -5.41 0.48 13.18
CA ILE A 125 -4.22 0.60 12.33
C ILE A 125 -4.62 0.28 10.90
N VAL A 126 -4.34 1.22 10.00
CA VAL A 126 -4.61 1.10 8.56
C VAL A 126 -3.29 1.13 7.80
N GLY A 127 -3.23 0.49 6.64
CA GLY A 127 -1.93 0.31 5.98
C GLY A 127 -1.93 -0.77 4.93
N ARG A 128 -0.74 -1.00 4.38
CA ARG A 128 -0.46 -2.08 3.46
C ARG A 128 0.66 -2.94 4.00
N ILE A 129 0.37 -4.22 4.12
CA ILE A 129 1.28 -5.23 4.63
C ILE A 129 1.38 -6.34 3.59
N TYR A 130 2.61 -6.63 3.20
CA TYR A 130 2.96 -7.78 2.39
C TYR A 130 3.65 -8.81 3.26
N ILE A 131 3.17 -10.03 3.19
CA ILE A 131 3.82 -11.21 3.77
C ILE A 131 4.14 -12.18 2.64
N ALA A 132 5.29 -12.83 2.75
CA ALA A 132 5.76 -13.87 1.84
C ALA A 132 6.58 -14.88 2.64
N THR A 133 6.98 -15.98 2.01
CA THR A 133 7.89 -16.94 2.64
C THR A 133 9.24 -16.33 3.02
N GLU A 134 9.64 -15.25 2.34
CA GLU A 134 10.88 -14.50 2.66
C GLU A 134 10.71 -13.48 3.81
N GLY A 135 9.49 -13.20 4.30
CA GLY A 135 9.27 -12.34 5.46
C GLY A 135 8.11 -11.36 5.32
N ILE A 136 8.30 -10.15 5.85
CA ILE A 136 7.27 -9.11 5.99
C ILE A 136 7.76 -7.73 5.55
N ASN A 137 6.88 -6.97 4.91
CA ASN A 137 7.05 -5.55 4.60
C ASN A 137 5.75 -4.81 4.90
N ALA A 138 5.80 -3.79 5.74
CA ALA A 138 4.64 -3.07 6.22
C ALA A 138 4.83 -1.56 6.09
N GLN A 139 3.77 -0.88 5.66
CA GLN A 139 3.63 0.58 5.66
C GLN A 139 2.25 0.89 6.21
N MET A 140 2.16 1.68 7.27
CA MET A 140 0.90 1.88 7.99
C MET A 140 0.78 3.26 8.60
N SER A 141 -0.45 3.67 8.88
CA SER A 141 -0.78 4.75 9.78
C SER A 141 -1.29 4.13 11.07
N CYS A 142 -0.57 4.36 12.15
CA CYS A 142 -0.92 3.90 13.49
C CYS A 142 -1.37 5.10 14.33
N PRO A 143 -2.49 5.00 15.08
CA PRO A 143 -2.81 5.99 16.10
C PRO A 143 -1.65 6.12 17.08
N LYS A 144 -1.29 7.35 17.48
CA LYS A 144 -0.12 7.62 18.32
C LYS A 144 -0.15 6.84 19.64
N GLU A 145 -1.33 6.71 20.25
CA GLU A 145 -1.57 5.93 21.46
C GLU A 145 -1.27 4.43 21.31
N ASN A 146 -1.34 3.89 20.08
CA ASN A 146 -1.17 2.47 19.80
C ASN A 146 0.25 2.10 19.34
N ILE A 147 1.19 3.04 19.37
CA ILE A 147 2.60 2.79 19.00
C ILE A 147 3.28 1.81 19.96
N GLY A 148 3.02 1.92 21.27
CA GLY A 148 3.53 0.95 22.26
C GLY A 148 3.03 -0.46 21.99
N TRP A 149 1.72 -0.61 21.73
CA TRP A 149 1.13 -1.88 21.33
C TRP A 149 1.72 -2.42 20.03
N LEU A 150 1.95 -1.56 19.02
CA LEU A 150 2.57 -1.97 17.75
C LEU A 150 3.98 -2.51 17.97
N ARG A 151 4.77 -1.87 18.85
CA ARG A 151 6.11 -2.34 19.24
C ARG A 151 6.03 -3.75 19.85
N GLU A 152 5.19 -3.93 20.86
CA GLU A 152 5.00 -5.22 21.53
C GLU A 152 4.48 -6.30 20.57
N TYR A 153 3.58 -5.95 19.65
CA TYR A 153 3.08 -6.86 18.63
C TYR A 153 4.20 -7.32 17.69
N CYS A 154 5.04 -6.39 17.23
CA CYS A 154 6.20 -6.73 16.42
C CYS A 154 7.18 -7.64 17.17
N ASP A 155 7.47 -7.34 18.44
CA ASP A 155 8.46 -8.08 19.22
C ASP A 155 7.96 -9.47 19.62
N ASN A 156 6.71 -9.60 20.07
CA ASN A 156 6.22 -10.81 20.70
C ASN A 156 5.34 -11.68 19.79
N ILE A 157 4.56 -11.08 18.89
CA ILE A 157 3.61 -11.81 18.03
C ILE A 157 4.21 -12.13 16.68
N LEU A 158 4.89 -11.15 16.06
CA LEU A 158 5.60 -11.36 14.80
C LEU A 158 7.01 -11.92 15.00
N ASP A 159 7.51 -11.89 16.24
CA ASP A 159 8.87 -12.31 16.61
C ASP A 159 9.91 -11.56 15.75
N LEU A 160 9.80 -10.24 15.77
CA LEU A 160 10.64 -9.27 15.08
C LEU A 160 11.37 -8.39 16.09
N GLN A 161 11.92 -9.01 17.14
CA GLN A 161 12.57 -8.32 18.26
C GLN A 161 13.43 -7.12 17.82
N ASN A 162 13.19 -5.97 18.44
CA ASN A 162 13.91 -4.71 18.21
C ASN A 162 13.92 -4.28 16.73
N ILE A 163 12.87 -4.62 15.96
CA ILE A 163 12.75 -4.11 14.59
C ILE A 163 12.66 -2.59 14.59
N ASP A 164 13.45 -1.97 13.71
CA ASP A 164 13.43 -0.53 13.51
C ASP A 164 12.07 -0.10 12.92
N LEU A 165 11.31 0.67 13.70
CA LEU A 165 10.06 1.27 13.26
C LEU A 165 10.40 2.60 12.58
N ASN A 166 10.56 2.55 11.27
CA ASN A 166 10.96 3.71 10.47
C ASN A 166 9.77 4.66 10.30
N PHE A 167 9.72 5.66 11.17
CA PHE A 167 8.71 6.72 11.17
C PHE A 167 8.97 7.72 10.06
N ALA A 168 7.92 8.12 9.35
CA ALA A 168 8.01 9.19 8.36
C ALA A 168 8.38 10.55 8.96
N THR A 169 8.89 11.48 8.15
CA THR A 169 9.16 12.87 8.59
C THR A 169 7.88 13.71 8.71
N GLU A 170 6.85 13.35 7.94
CA GLU A 170 5.51 13.93 7.97
C GLU A 170 4.46 12.86 8.28
N HIS A 171 3.55 13.11 9.23
CA HIS A 171 2.55 12.12 9.62
C HIS A 171 1.12 12.54 9.29
N SER A 172 0.32 11.56 8.87
CA SER A 172 -1.11 11.67 8.67
C SER A 172 -1.75 10.28 8.62
N LYS A 173 -3.08 10.22 8.52
CA LYS A 173 -3.79 9.00 8.10
C LYS A 173 -3.57 8.76 6.60
N ALA A 174 -2.37 8.28 6.27
CA ALA A 174 -1.88 8.12 4.90
C ALA A 174 -2.55 6.97 4.13
N PHE A 175 -3.27 6.09 4.84
CA PHE A 175 -4.00 4.96 4.26
C PHE A 175 -5.49 5.01 4.64
N ASP A 176 -6.35 4.59 3.72
CA ASP A 176 -7.79 4.47 3.97
C ASP A 176 -8.19 3.24 4.77
N ALA A 177 -7.54 2.14 4.44
CA ALA A 177 -7.94 0.81 4.88
C ALA A 177 -6.70 -0.03 5.16
N LEU A 178 -6.90 -1.08 5.96
CA LEU A 178 -5.90 -2.11 6.16
C LEU A 178 -5.97 -3.15 5.03
N HIS A 179 -4.81 -3.45 4.45
CA HIS A 179 -4.64 -4.51 3.48
C HIS A 179 -3.46 -5.38 3.88
N VAL A 180 -3.72 -6.64 4.20
CA VAL A 180 -2.70 -7.68 4.37
C VAL A 180 -2.76 -8.62 3.17
N ARG A 181 -1.66 -8.74 2.41
CA ARG A 181 -1.60 -9.52 1.18
C ARG A 181 -0.45 -10.49 1.21
N ILE A 182 -0.76 -11.75 0.93
CA ILE A 182 0.26 -12.77 0.63
C ILE A 182 0.82 -12.48 -0.76
N ARG A 183 2.15 -12.48 -0.88
CA ARG A 183 2.91 -12.24 -2.10
C ARG A 183 3.95 -13.32 -2.28
N LYS A 184 4.45 -13.46 -3.52
CA LYS A 184 5.63 -14.30 -3.80
C LYS A 184 6.88 -13.72 -3.15
N GLN A 185 6.99 -12.39 -3.14
CA GLN A 185 8.09 -11.61 -2.56
C GLN A 185 7.51 -10.36 -1.89
N ILE A 186 8.07 -9.96 -0.75
CA ILE A 186 7.70 -8.73 -0.02
C ILE A 186 8.19 -7.47 -0.71
N VAL A 187 9.19 -7.60 -1.58
CA VAL A 187 9.57 -6.65 -2.63
C VAL A 187 10.05 -7.44 -3.84
N ALA A 188 9.49 -7.16 -5.02
CA ALA A 188 9.72 -7.98 -6.20
C ALA A 188 10.97 -7.53 -6.97
N ASP A 189 12.05 -8.31 -6.89
CA ASP A 189 13.31 -8.10 -7.61
C ASP A 189 13.32 -8.68 -9.03
N GLY A 190 12.40 -9.60 -9.34
CA GLY A 190 12.33 -10.23 -10.66
C GLY A 190 13.40 -11.30 -10.89
N LEU A 191 14.11 -11.71 -9.84
CA LEU A 191 15.08 -12.78 -9.85
C LEU A 191 14.43 -14.11 -9.45
N GLU A 192 15.05 -15.22 -9.86
CA GLU A 192 14.61 -16.55 -9.46
C GLU A 192 14.94 -16.81 -7.98
N SER A 193 14.09 -17.60 -7.33
CA SER A 193 14.31 -17.99 -5.93
C SER A 193 15.62 -18.77 -5.81
N GLY A 194 16.49 -18.35 -4.89
CA GLY A 194 17.80 -18.99 -4.67
C GLY A 194 18.92 -18.54 -5.60
N SER A 195 18.66 -17.61 -6.53
CA SER A 195 19.70 -17.03 -7.41
C SER A 195 20.75 -16.21 -6.66
N TYR A 196 20.43 -15.74 -5.46
CA TYR A 196 21.34 -15.05 -4.56
C TYR A 196 20.98 -15.37 -3.11
N ASP A 197 21.91 -15.08 -2.20
CA ASP A 197 21.79 -15.40 -0.78
C ASP A 197 21.44 -14.13 0.00
N ILE A 198 20.18 -14.03 0.44
CA ILE A 198 19.69 -12.89 1.22
C ILE A 198 20.42 -12.74 2.56
N THR A 199 21.10 -13.78 3.07
CA THR A 199 21.88 -13.67 4.32
C THR A 199 23.19 -12.90 4.13
N LYS A 200 23.67 -12.74 2.89
CA LYS A 200 24.83 -11.89 2.55
C LYS A 200 24.44 -10.41 2.56
N GLN A 201 24.10 -9.90 3.74
CA GLN A 201 23.66 -8.51 3.90
C GLN A 201 24.77 -7.51 3.51
N PRO A 202 24.41 -6.36 2.92
CA PRO A 202 25.34 -5.25 2.75
C PRO A 202 25.66 -4.59 4.11
N ASN A 203 26.66 -3.71 4.12
CA ASN A 203 26.94 -2.84 5.25
C ASN A 203 25.85 -1.77 5.36
N HIS A 204 25.22 -1.65 6.52
CA HIS A 204 24.20 -0.65 6.79
C HIS A 204 24.84 0.55 7.46
N LEU A 205 24.94 1.67 6.74
CA LEU A 205 25.44 2.93 7.27
C LEU A 205 24.28 3.71 7.89
N ASP A 206 24.45 4.18 9.11
CA ASP A 206 23.54 5.14 9.73
C ASP A 206 23.61 6.49 8.97
N PRO A 207 22.60 7.37 9.07
CA PRO A 207 22.53 8.59 8.27
C PRO A 207 23.77 9.50 8.32
N GLU A 208 24.42 9.60 9.47
CA GLU A 208 25.65 10.38 9.64
C GLU A 208 26.84 9.74 8.90
N GLU A 209 27.07 8.44 9.09
CA GLU A 209 28.12 7.69 8.38
C GLU A 209 27.92 7.77 6.86
N TRP A 210 26.67 7.64 6.42
CA TRP A 210 26.29 7.81 5.02
C TRP A 210 26.63 9.22 4.51
N HIS A 211 26.30 10.26 5.27
CA HIS A 211 26.61 11.64 4.91
C HIS A 211 28.12 11.85 4.74
N GLN A 212 28.91 11.36 5.70
CA GLN A 212 30.36 11.47 5.66
C GLN A 212 30.96 10.70 4.48
N ALA A 213 30.49 9.47 4.25
CA ALA A 213 30.95 8.65 3.13
C ALA A 213 30.66 9.33 1.77
N LEU A 214 29.45 9.84 1.56
CA LEU A 214 29.09 10.51 0.31
C LEU A 214 29.78 11.86 0.11
N SER A 215 30.25 12.51 1.19
CA SER A 215 31.02 13.76 1.09
C SER A 215 32.34 13.60 0.33
N SER A 216 32.88 12.37 0.29
CA SER A 216 34.06 12.02 -0.52
C SER A 216 33.75 11.88 -2.02
N LYS A 217 32.49 11.99 -2.43
CA LYS A 217 31.99 11.84 -3.81
C LYS A 217 32.35 10.49 -4.43
N PRO A 218 31.92 9.36 -3.83
CA PRO A 218 32.17 8.03 -4.38
C PRO A 218 31.54 7.88 -5.77
N GLN A 219 32.19 7.07 -6.63
CA GLN A 219 31.79 6.94 -8.04
C GLN A 219 30.48 6.17 -8.23
N LEU A 220 30.18 5.19 -7.35
CA LEU A 220 29.02 4.31 -7.48
C LEU A 220 28.00 4.58 -6.39
N VAL A 221 27.28 5.69 -6.51
CA VAL A 221 26.06 5.96 -5.72
C VAL A 221 24.86 5.65 -6.60
N ILE A 222 24.03 4.66 -6.25
CA ILE A 222 22.93 4.19 -7.09
C ILE A 222 21.60 4.36 -6.38
N ASP A 223 20.68 5.08 -7.04
CA ASP A 223 19.29 5.18 -6.62
C ASP A 223 18.54 3.90 -7.01
N MET A 224 18.17 3.06 -6.04
CA MET A 224 17.44 1.82 -6.31
C MET A 224 15.92 2.03 -6.44
N ARG A 225 15.49 3.27 -6.68
CA ARG A 225 14.08 3.63 -6.86
C ARG A 225 13.68 3.68 -8.34
N ASN A 226 12.38 3.80 -8.57
CA ASN A 226 11.84 3.99 -9.93
C ASN A 226 12.05 5.44 -10.38
N HIS A 227 12.00 5.70 -11.69
CA HIS A 227 12.28 7.03 -12.26
C HIS A 227 11.40 8.14 -11.67
N TYR A 228 10.09 7.90 -11.47
CA TYR A 228 9.18 8.90 -10.91
C TYR A 228 9.53 9.27 -9.46
N GLU A 229 10.23 8.40 -8.73
CA GLU A 229 10.67 8.71 -7.36
C GLU A 229 11.91 9.60 -7.37
N SER A 230 12.82 9.35 -8.32
CA SER A 230 14.09 10.07 -8.46
C SER A 230 13.95 11.37 -9.26
N GLU A 231 12.81 11.59 -9.93
CA GLU A 231 12.47 12.85 -10.61
C GLU A 231 12.26 14.01 -9.61
N ILE A 232 11.73 13.74 -8.41
CA ILE A 232 11.41 14.77 -7.42
C ILE A 232 12.44 14.92 -6.29
N GLY A 233 13.46 14.08 -6.24
CA GLY A 233 14.54 14.18 -5.25
C GLY A 233 15.54 13.05 -5.38
N TYR A 234 16.81 13.31 -5.06
CA TYR A 234 17.91 12.35 -5.17
C TYR A 234 19.13 12.84 -4.38
N PHE A 235 20.08 11.94 -4.11
CA PHE A 235 21.41 12.32 -3.62
C PHE A 235 22.26 12.89 -4.77
N GLU A 236 22.95 14.01 -4.52
CA GLU A 236 23.84 14.61 -5.51
C GLU A 236 24.90 13.61 -5.99
N GLY A 237 25.11 13.53 -7.31
CA GLY A 237 26.03 12.57 -7.92
C GLY A 237 25.50 11.14 -8.07
N ALA A 238 24.29 10.84 -7.60
CA ALA A 238 23.72 9.50 -7.75
C ALA A 238 23.39 9.15 -9.21
N ILE A 239 23.74 7.93 -9.61
CA ILE A 239 23.25 7.27 -10.81
C ILE A 239 21.77 6.93 -10.57
N ARG A 240 20.90 7.40 -11.45
CA ARG A 240 19.45 7.22 -11.38
C ARG A 240 18.98 6.36 -12.56
N PRO A 241 18.80 5.04 -12.37
CA PRO A 241 18.23 4.17 -13.40
C PRO A 241 16.88 4.70 -13.90
N ASP A 242 16.75 4.89 -15.21
CA ASP A 242 15.50 5.33 -15.84
C ASP A 242 14.55 4.15 -16.07
N VAL A 243 13.98 3.64 -14.98
CA VAL A 243 13.19 2.40 -14.96
C VAL A 243 11.84 2.57 -14.28
N ASP A 244 10.88 1.72 -14.63
CA ASP A 244 9.50 1.82 -14.10
C ASP A 244 9.30 0.90 -12.90
N THR A 245 10.16 -0.12 -12.75
CA THR A 245 10.06 -1.11 -11.69
C THR A 245 11.41 -1.43 -11.03
N PHE A 246 11.35 -1.85 -9.77
CA PHE A 246 12.53 -2.32 -9.04
C PHE A 246 13.22 -3.51 -9.72
N ARG A 247 12.46 -4.36 -10.44
CA ARG A 247 13.02 -5.49 -11.18
C ARG A 247 13.98 -5.03 -12.28
N GLU A 248 13.62 -3.95 -12.95
CA GLU A 248 14.48 -3.33 -13.95
C GLU A 248 15.64 -2.59 -13.28
N SER A 249 15.43 -1.95 -12.12
CA SER A 249 16.52 -1.34 -11.35
C SER A 249 17.61 -2.35 -11.01
N VAL A 250 17.25 -3.58 -10.62
CA VAL A 250 18.22 -4.65 -10.33
C VAL A 250 19.05 -4.99 -11.57
N LYS A 251 18.41 -5.17 -12.73
CA LYS A 251 19.14 -5.47 -13.98
C LYS A 251 20.08 -4.33 -14.38
N VAL A 252 19.61 -3.08 -14.31
CA VAL A 252 20.44 -1.90 -14.65
C VAL A 252 21.59 -1.74 -13.66
N MET A 253 21.37 -2.01 -12.37
CA MET A 253 22.43 -2.03 -11.36
C MET A 253 23.50 -3.08 -11.68
N GLU A 254 23.13 -4.30 -12.06
CA GLU A 254 24.09 -5.34 -12.45
C GLU A 254 24.97 -4.89 -13.62
N GLU A 255 24.40 -4.24 -14.64
CA GLU A 255 25.16 -3.70 -15.76
C GLU A 255 26.05 -2.51 -15.35
N ILE A 256 25.56 -1.59 -14.52
CA ILE A 256 26.36 -0.48 -13.96
C ILE A 256 27.56 -1.04 -13.19
N CYS A 257 27.36 -2.08 -12.39
CA CYS A 257 28.38 -2.62 -11.50
C CYS A 257 29.31 -3.63 -12.19
N LYS A 258 29.00 -4.11 -13.40
CA LYS A 258 29.79 -5.11 -14.12
C LYS A 258 31.28 -4.74 -14.20
N GLY A 259 32.15 -5.63 -13.71
CA GLY A 259 33.60 -5.45 -13.70
C GLY A 259 34.13 -4.50 -12.60
N LYS A 260 33.28 -4.08 -11.64
CA LYS A 260 33.62 -3.15 -10.55
C LYS A 260 33.58 -3.80 -9.17
N GLN A 261 33.83 -5.10 -9.06
CA GLN A 261 33.71 -5.88 -7.83
C GLN A 261 34.61 -5.39 -6.67
N ASP A 262 35.73 -4.74 -7.00
CA ASP A 262 36.65 -4.15 -6.02
C ASP A 262 36.33 -2.68 -5.67
N GLN A 263 35.33 -2.06 -6.31
CA GLN A 263 34.88 -0.72 -5.98
C GLN A 263 33.83 -0.72 -4.85
N GLU A 264 33.76 0.38 -4.12
CA GLU A 264 32.70 0.61 -3.15
C GLU A 264 31.40 1.02 -3.83
N VAL A 265 30.32 0.31 -3.52
CA VAL A 265 28.98 0.60 -4.05
C VAL A 265 28.10 1.14 -2.93
N TYR A 266 27.51 2.31 -3.14
CA TYR A 266 26.57 2.95 -2.23
C TYR A 266 25.17 2.90 -2.84
N MET A 267 24.19 2.36 -2.11
CA MET A 267 22.81 2.30 -2.60
C MET A 267 21.81 2.85 -1.59
N TYR A 268 20.79 3.52 -2.09
CA TYR A 268 19.71 4.03 -1.26
C TYR A 268 18.35 3.85 -1.93
N CYS A 269 17.31 3.86 -1.10
CA CYS A 269 15.92 3.93 -1.52
C CYS A 269 15.11 4.61 -0.39
N THR A 270 13.79 4.65 -0.52
CA THR A 270 12.90 5.31 0.45
C THR A 270 13.12 4.85 1.90
N GLY A 271 13.08 3.53 2.15
CA GLY A 271 13.08 2.96 3.50
C GLY A 271 14.00 1.76 3.71
N GLY A 272 14.89 1.45 2.75
CA GLY A 272 15.94 0.43 2.88
C GLY A 272 15.68 -0.93 2.23
N ILE A 273 14.43 -1.43 2.18
CA ILE A 273 14.14 -2.82 1.75
C ILE A 273 14.69 -3.21 0.37
N ARG A 274 14.62 -2.30 -0.61
CA ARG A 274 15.16 -2.54 -1.97
C ARG A 274 16.68 -2.68 -1.94
N CYS A 275 17.35 -1.86 -1.13
CA CYS A 275 18.80 -1.85 -1.00
C CYS A 275 19.33 -3.04 -0.23
N SER A 276 18.59 -3.56 0.77
CA SER A 276 18.96 -4.84 1.40
C SER A 276 18.96 -5.99 0.38
N LYS A 277 17.94 -6.04 -0.49
CA LYS A 277 17.84 -7.08 -1.52
C LYS A 277 18.89 -6.92 -2.61
N ALA A 278 19.01 -5.72 -3.17
CA ALA A 278 20.01 -5.39 -4.18
C ALA A 278 21.45 -5.54 -3.64
N GLY A 279 21.67 -5.18 -2.38
CA GLY A 279 22.93 -5.37 -1.68
C GLY A 279 23.30 -6.85 -1.58
N ALA A 280 22.36 -7.69 -1.17
CA ALA A 280 22.57 -9.13 -1.14
C ALA A 280 22.89 -9.73 -2.53
N VAL A 281 22.25 -9.24 -3.59
CA VAL A 281 22.56 -9.62 -4.97
C VAL A 281 24.03 -9.30 -5.30
N LEU A 282 24.49 -8.06 -5.06
CA LEU A 282 25.88 -7.68 -5.31
C LEU A 282 26.87 -8.44 -4.43
N ARG A 283 26.56 -8.65 -3.15
CA ARG A 283 27.40 -9.44 -2.23
C ARG A 283 27.52 -10.90 -2.69
N SER A 284 26.44 -11.50 -3.19
CA SER A 284 26.47 -12.82 -3.82
C SER A 284 27.28 -12.85 -5.11
N ALA A 285 27.31 -11.75 -5.87
CA ALA A 285 28.11 -11.59 -7.09
C ALA A 285 29.60 -11.24 -6.83
N GLY A 286 30.05 -11.25 -5.57
CA GLY A 286 31.47 -11.11 -5.21
C GLY A 286 31.92 -9.69 -4.85
N PHE A 287 31.00 -8.72 -4.72
CA PHE A 287 31.36 -7.36 -4.28
C PHE A 287 31.76 -7.33 -2.81
N LYS A 288 32.92 -6.74 -2.52
CA LYS A 288 33.48 -6.71 -1.15
C LYS A 288 32.96 -5.54 -0.30
N SER A 289 32.72 -4.38 -0.91
CA SER A 289 32.21 -3.19 -0.22
C SER A 289 30.88 -2.75 -0.84
N VAL A 290 29.79 -3.13 -0.19
CA VAL A 290 28.43 -2.73 -0.58
C VAL A 290 27.79 -2.06 0.63
N ASN A 291 27.54 -0.77 0.53
CA ASN A 291 27.09 0.10 1.60
C ASN A 291 25.69 0.62 1.28
N VAL A 292 24.78 0.56 2.25
CA VAL A 292 23.39 1.00 2.07
C VAL A 292 22.97 1.92 3.19
N LEU A 293 22.12 2.90 2.86
CA LEU A 293 21.55 3.82 3.85
C LEU A 293 20.52 3.09 4.71
N LYS A 294 20.83 2.89 6.00
CA LYS A 294 19.91 2.31 6.98
C LYS A 294 18.70 3.24 7.17
N GLY A 295 17.50 2.66 7.17
CA GLY A 295 16.25 3.43 7.19
C GLY A 295 15.97 4.26 5.93
N GLY A 296 16.87 4.23 4.93
CA GLY A 296 16.70 4.93 3.66
C GLY A 296 16.61 6.45 3.79
N ILE A 297 16.08 7.08 2.74
CA ILE A 297 15.92 8.54 2.66
C ILE A 297 15.07 9.08 3.82
N THR A 298 14.09 8.31 4.31
CA THR A 298 13.28 8.72 5.47
C THR A 298 14.13 8.94 6.73
N ALA A 299 15.05 8.02 7.05
CA ALA A 299 15.97 8.19 8.18
C ALA A 299 16.96 9.34 7.96
N TYR A 300 17.47 9.51 6.74
CA TYR A 300 18.31 10.65 6.41
C TYR A 300 17.57 11.99 6.51
N GLY A 301 16.27 12.01 6.21
CA GLY A 301 15.41 13.19 6.41
C GLY A 301 15.31 13.62 7.86
N HIS A 302 15.20 12.68 8.80
CA HIS A 302 15.28 12.99 10.23
C HIS A 302 16.65 13.54 10.60
N TYR A 303 17.72 12.90 10.15
CA TYR A 303 19.09 13.36 10.39
C TYR A 303 19.32 14.80 9.92
N VAL A 304 18.87 15.18 8.72
CA VAL A 304 18.96 16.55 8.22
C VAL A 304 18.15 17.52 9.08
N LYS A 305 16.95 17.12 9.53
CA LYS A 305 16.08 17.96 10.37
C LYS A 305 16.66 18.18 11.77
N GLU A 306 17.28 17.16 12.33
CA GLU A 306 17.92 17.19 13.65
C GLU A 306 19.26 17.94 13.62
N ASN A 307 19.87 18.09 12.43
CA ASN A 307 21.17 18.74 12.23
C ASN A 307 21.05 19.90 11.21
N PRO A 308 20.35 20.99 11.53
CA PRO A 308 20.02 22.05 10.56
C PRO A 308 21.23 22.81 10.00
N THR A 309 22.42 22.64 10.59
CA THR A 309 23.67 23.28 10.15
C THR A 309 24.37 22.50 9.03
N ILE A 310 24.00 21.24 8.78
CA ILE A 310 24.60 20.45 7.71
C ILE A 310 23.97 20.83 6.36
N ASN A 311 24.79 20.85 5.31
CA ASN A 311 24.26 20.93 3.96
C ASN A 311 23.82 19.53 3.51
N SER A 312 22.51 19.30 3.41
CA SER A 312 21.98 18.02 2.94
C SER A 312 22.51 17.67 1.54
N LEU A 313 23.05 16.46 1.40
CA LEU A 313 23.47 15.88 0.11
C LEU A 313 22.29 15.30 -0.67
N TYR A 314 21.15 15.05 0.00
CA TYR A 314 19.88 14.76 -0.65
C TYR A 314 19.17 16.06 -1.00
N LYS A 315 18.69 16.20 -2.23
CA LYS A 315 17.92 17.35 -2.68
C LYS A 315 16.48 16.93 -3.00
N GLY A 316 15.52 17.78 -2.68
CA GLY A 316 14.11 17.65 -3.04
C GLY A 316 13.26 16.85 -2.07
N ARG A 317 12.33 16.06 -2.63
CA ARG A 317 11.33 15.28 -1.88
C ARG A 317 11.63 13.79 -1.94
N ASN A 318 11.18 13.06 -0.92
CA ASN A 318 11.20 11.61 -0.91
C ASN A 318 9.81 11.09 -1.28
N PHE A 319 9.65 10.36 -2.40
CA PHE A 319 8.37 9.79 -2.79
C PHE A 319 7.88 8.73 -1.79
N THR A 320 6.60 8.80 -1.40
CA THR A 320 5.95 7.82 -0.51
C THR A 320 4.84 7.05 -1.23
N PHE A 321 4.66 5.78 -0.87
CA PHE A 321 3.69 4.88 -1.52
C PHE A 321 2.29 4.93 -0.88
N ASP A 322 1.91 6.11 -0.42
CA ASP A 322 0.67 6.41 0.29
C ASP A 322 0.10 7.75 -0.17
N ARG A 323 -0.99 8.22 0.47
CA ARG A 323 -1.70 9.44 0.06
C ARG A 323 -0.85 10.70 0.03
N ARG A 324 0.25 10.75 0.79
CA ARG A 324 1.12 11.94 0.84
C ARG A 324 1.85 12.14 -0.50
N LEU A 325 2.08 11.06 -1.25
CA LEU A 325 2.82 11.04 -2.52
C LEU A 325 4.19 11.72 -2.47
N GLY A 326 4.72 11.84 -1.25
CA GLY A 326 6.03 12.39 -0.97
C GLY A 326 6.07 13.20 0.32
N GLU A 327 7.23 13.18 0.97
CA GLU A 327 7.56 14.00 2.12
C GLU A 327 8.73 14.93 1.77
N ARG A 328 8.75 16.12 2.35
CA ARG A 328 9.81 17.10 2.08
C ARG A 328 11.08 16.76 2.86
N ILE A 329 12.21 16.70 2.16
CA ILE A 329 13.54 16.55 2.78
C ILE A 329 14.27 17.89 2.75
N THR A 330 14.33 18.53 1.58
CA THR A 330 14.84 19.90 1.43
C THR A 330 13.85 20.76 0.64
N ASN A 331 14.18 22.05 0.48
CA ASN A 331 13.34 23.00 -0.27
C ASN A 331 13.59 22.99 -1.79
N ASP A 332 14.54 22.21 -2.26
CA ASP A 332 14.87 22.13 -3.69
C ASP A 332 13.69 21.62 -4.52
N VAL A 333 13.44 22.27 -5.65
CA VAL A 333 12.43 21.86 -6.62
C VAL A 333 13.14 21.43 -7.90
N LEU A 334 13.26 20.12 -8.10
CA LEU A 334 14.10 19.52 -9.14
C LEU A 334 13.35 19.14 -10.42
N SER A 335 12.02 19.15 -10.34
CA SER A 335 11.12 18.71 -11.41
C SER A 335 10.23 19.84 -11.92
N GLN A 336 9.52 19.56 -13.00
CA GLN A 336 8.60 20.48 -13.64
C GLN A 336 7.23 19.84 -13.82
N CYS A 337 6.19 20.67 -13.86
CA CYS A 337 4.86 20.22 -14.22
C CYS A 337 4.88 19.58 -15.60
N HIS A 338 4.46 18.32 -15.67
CA HIS A 338 4.42 17.57 -16.93
C HIS A 338 3.45 18.18 -17.95
N THR A 339 2.53 19.04 -17.53
CA THR A 339 1.56 19.69 -18.43
C THR A 339 1.99 21.07 -18.92
N CYS A 340 2.68 21.88 -18.12
CA CYS A 340 3.00 23.27 -18.49
C CYS A 340 4.47 23.67 -18.32
N GLY A 341 5.35 22.78 -17.85
CA GLY A 341 6.77 23.05 -17.65
C GLY A 341 7.10 23.94 -16.44
N LYS A 342 6.10 24.48 -15.71
CA LYS A 342 6.33 25.28 -14.49
C LYS A 342 7.03 24.43 -13.44
N SER A 343 8.07 24.96 -12.80
CA SER A 343 8.78 24.29 -11.70
C SER A 343 7.82 23.90 -10.57
N CYS A 344 7.74 22.61 -10.28
CA CYS A 344 7.00 22.04 -9.16
C CYS A 344 7.40 20.57 -8.95
N ASN A 345 7.18 20.03 -7.75
CA ASN A 345 7.54 18.67 -7.37
C ASN A 345 6.37 17.93 -6.67
N THR A 346 5.14 18.28 -7.05
CA THR A 346 3.92 17.67 -6.51
C THR A 346 3.44 16.56 -7.44
N HIS A 347 3.63 15.33 -6.99
CA HIS A 347 2.98 14.17 -7.60
C HIS A 347 1.48 14.19 -7.39
N THR A 348 0.75 13.82 -8.44
CA THR A 348 -0.72 13.72 -8.48
C THR A 348 -1.10 12.46 -9.23
N ASN A 349 -2.08 11.71 -8.71
CA ASN A 349 -2.75 10.68 -9.51
C ASN A 349 -3.94 11.31 -10.22
N CYS A 350 -4.17 10.94 -11.48
CA CYS A 350 -5.32 11.40 -12.22
C CYS A 350 -6.61 11.09 -11.44
N ARG A 351 -7.41 12.12 -11.18
CA ARG A 351 -8.69 12.00 -10.46
C ARG A 351 -9.69 11.07 -11.14
N ASN A 352 -9.56 10.84 -12.44
CA ASN A 352 -10.23 9.73 -13.09
C ASN A 352 -9.60 8.41 -12.62
N SER A 353 -10.27 7.73 -11.69
CA SER A 353 -9.77 6.48 -11.06
C SER A 353 -9.51 5.34 -12.04
N VAL A 354 -10.11 5.40 -13.24
CA VAL A 354 -9.83 4.45 -14.32
C VAL A 354 -8.46 4.72 -14.94
N CYS A 355 -8.12 5.99 -15.16
CA CYS A 355 -6.80 6.39 -15.66
C CYS A 355 -5.74 6.23 -14.57
N ASN A 356 -5.94 6.88 -13.42
CA ASN A 356 -5.07 6.83 -12.25
C ASN A 356 -3.56 7.01 -12.57
N LEU A 357 -3.25 7.72 -13.66
CA LEU A 357 -1.88 8.04 -14.08
C LEU A 357 -1.22 8.88 -12.99
N LEU A 358 0.02 8.55 -12.62
CA LEU A 358 0.83 9.34 -11.69
C LEU A 358 1.71 10.30 -12.49
N PHE A 359 1.64 11.60 -12.20
CA PHE A 359 2.39 12.65 -12.90
C PHE A 359 2.66 13.85 -11.98
N ILE A 360 3.50 14.79 -12.40
CA ILE A 360 3.81 16.01 -11.66
C ILE A 360 2.92 17.15 -12.16
N GLN A 361 2.19 17.79 -11.25
CA GLN A 361 1.24 18.86 -11.57
C GLN A 361 1.44 20.07 -10.66
N CYS A 362 1.55 21.27 -11.24
CA CYS A 362 1.55 22.52 -10.48
C CYS A 362 0.12 22.90 -10.05
N ASP A 363 0.00 23.77 -9.06
CA ASP A 363 -1.31 24.18 -8.53
C ASP A 363 -2.23 24.81 -9.59
N ASP A 364 -1.67 25.62 -10.50
CA ASP A 364 -2.45 26.24 -11.59
C ASP A 364 -3.07 25.19 -12.51
N CYS A 365 -2.28 24.19 -12.91
CA CYS A 365 -2.77 23.07 -13.71
C CYS A 365 -3.72 22.19 -12.92
N ARG A 366 -3.48 21.98 -11.63
CA ARG A 366 -4.34 21.19 -10.74
C ARG A 366 -5.74 21.77 -10.65
N ILE A 367 -5.85 23.09 -10.48
CA ILE A 367 -7.12 23.82 -10.44
C ILE A 367 -7.79 23.77 -11.83
N ARG A 368 -7.06 24.16 -12.88
CA ARG A 368 -7.57 24.25 -14.26
C ARG A 368 -8.03 22.90 -14.81
N LEU A 369 -7.33 21.82 -14.49
CA LEU A 369 -7.56 20.48 -15.00
C LEU A 369 -8.24 19.56 -13.99
N LYS A 370 -8.70 20.09 -12.84
CA LYS A 370 -9.43 19.35 -11.80
C LYS A 370 -8.72 18.04 -11.40
N GLU A 371 -7.40 18.13 -11.17
CA GLU A 371 -6.53 16.99 -10.79
C GLU A 371 -6.51 15.86 -11.84
N THR A 372 -6.79 16.15 -13.11
CA THR A 372 -6.68 15.18 -14.20
C THR A 372 -5.36 15.29 -14.95
N CYS A 373 -5.01 14.26 -15.72
CA CYS A 373 -3.78 14.19 -16.50
C CYS A 373 -3.74 15.15 -17.70
N GLY A 374 -4.67 16.11 -17.82
CA GLY A 374 -4.73 17.02 -18.97
C GLY A 374 -5.39 16.44 -20.22
N HIS A 375 -5.54 15.11 -20.34
CA HIS A 375 -6.31 14.51 -21.43
C HIS A 375 -7.81 14.88 -21.30
N GLN A 376 -8.39 15.40 -22.39
CA GLN A 376 -9.77 15.92 -22.41
C GLN A 376 -10.82 14.90 -21.96
N ALA A 377 -10.64 13.62 -22.30
CA ALA A 377 -11.56 12.57 -21.87
C ALA A 377 -11.61 12.42 -20.33
N CYS A 378 -10.45 12.51 -19.66
CA CYS A 378 -10.37 12.40 -18.21
C CYS A 378 -11.01 13.62 -17.54
N LEU A 379 -10.79 14.82 -18.08
CA LEU A 379 -11.44 16.04 -17.60
C LEU A 379 -12.96 15.92 -17.70
N LYS A 380 -13.50 15.56 -18.87
CA LYS A 380 -14.95 15.38 -19.08
C LYS A 380 -15.57 14.37 -18.11
N ILE A 381 -14.89 13.25 -17.84
CA ILE A 381 -15.38 12.24 -16.88
C ILE A 381 -15.51 12.85 -15.49
N VAL A 382 -14.47 13.54 -15.01
CA VAL A 382 -14.46 14.16 -13.67
C VAL A 382 -15.49 15.28 -13.56
N GLU A 383 -15.66 16.09 -14.61
CA GLU A 383 -16.67 17.15 -14.65
C GLU A 383 -18.09 16.59 -14.61
N ASN A 384 -18.35 15.49 -15.33
CA ASN A 384 -19.65 14.84 -15.31
C ASN A 384 -19.92 14.14 -13.97
N MET A 385 -18.89 13.64 -13.28
CA MET A 385 -19.03 13.13 -11.90
C MET A 385 -19.41 14.25 -10.92
N ALA A 386 -18.80 15.43 -11.03
CA ALA A 386 -19.12 16.58 -10.19
C ALA A 386 -20.55 17.10 -10.43
N LYS A 387 -21.08 16.97 -11.64
CA LYS A 387 -22.48 17.31 -11.96
C LYS A 387 -23.48 16.24 -11.49
N ARG A 388 -23.05 14.97 -11.39
CA ARG A 388 -23.90 13.84 -10.97
C ARG A 388 -24.00 13.65 -9.46
N SER A 389 -23.27 14.39 -8.63
CA SER A 389 -23.56 14.40 -7.19
C SER A 389 -24.94 14.98 -6.84
N GLU A 390 -25.68 15.50 -7.83
CA GLU A 390 -27.10 15.87 -7.72
C GLU A 390 -28.09 14.83 -8.28
N ASP A 391 -27.62 13.77 -8.97
CA ASP A 391 -28.50 12.75 -9.56
C ASP A 391 -27.90 11.33 -9.47
N ASN A 392 -28.60 10.46 -8.74
CA ASN A 392 -28.12 9.18 -8.16
C ASN A 392 -27.90 8.03 -9.17
N THR A 393 -27.55 8.29 -10.42
CA THR A 393 -27.34 7.24 -11.43
C THR A 393 -25.88 7.07 -11.82
N LYS A 394 -25.33 5.88 -11.55
CA LYS A 394 -24.00 5.45 -12.02
C LYS A 394 -24.09 4.89 -13.44
N PRO A 395 -23.33 5.40 -14.43
CA PRO A 395 -23.08 4.66 -15.65
C PRO A 395 -21.82 3.81 -15.52
N GLY A 396 -21.88 2.60 -16.08
CA GLY A 396 -20.70 1.83 -16.41
C GLY A 396 -19.93 2.55 -17.52
N VAL A 397 -18.69 2.93 -17.25
CA VAL A 397 -17.75 3.39 -18.27
C VAL A 397 -16.66 2.34 -18.32
N GLU A 398 -16.50 1.70 -19.47
CA GLU A 398 -15.40 0.78 -19.71
C GLU A 398 -14.05 1.52 -19.67
N PRO A 399 -12.98 0.89 -19.18
CA PRO A 399 -11.67 1.50 -19.13
C PRO A 399 -11.17 1.83 -20.54
N TRP A 400 -10.78 3.09 -20.78
CA TRP A 400 -10.12 3.47 -22.04
C TRP A 400 -8.66 3.01 -22.10
N TYR A 401 -8.05 2.65 -20.97
CA TYR A 401 -6.69 2.09 -20.89
C TYR A 401 -6.54 1.17 -19.67
N GLU A 402 -6.15 -0.10 -19.88
CA GLU A 402 -5.73 -1.02 -18.82
C GLU A 402 -4.22 -0.88 -18.58
N HIS A 403 -3.83 -0.05 -17.62
CA HIS A 403 -2.42 0.03 -17.23
C HIS A 403 -2.08 -1.10 -16.25
N GLY A 404 -1.56 -2.22 -16.78
CA GLY A 404 -0.90 -3.28 -16.00
C GLY A 404 0.48 -2.86 -15.44
N VAL A 405 1.00 -1.71 -15.90
CA VAL A 405 2.27 -1.06 -15.49
C VAL A 405 2.01 0.45 -15.42
N ARG A 406 2.63 1.18 -14.49
CA ARG A 406 2.51 2.65 -14.44
C ARG A 406 3.09 3.25 -15.73
N THR A 407 2.23 3.69 -16.64
CA THR A 407 2.66 4.34 -17.89
C THR A 407 3.29 5.70 -17.59
N ARG A 408 4.36 6.03 -18.31
CA ARG A 408 5.07 7.31 -18.15
C ARG A 408 4.19 8.47 -18.61
N PRO A 409 4.15 9.60 -17.88
CA PRO A 409 3.36 10.76 -18.26
C PRO A 409 3.68 11.27 -19.67
N LYS A 410 4.98 11.31 -20.03
CA LYS A 410 5.42 11.72 -21.36
C LYS A 410 4.73 10.93 -22.49
N ALA A 411 4.57 9.62 -22.32
CA ALA A 411 3.92 8.75 -23.30
C ALA A 411 2.38 8.93 -23.39
N VAL A 412 1.76 9.65 -22.45
CA VAL A 412 0.31 9.90 -22.41
C VAL A 412 -0.02 11.36 -22.73
N LEU A 413 0.94 12.26 -22.52
CA LEU A 413 0.79 13.71 -22.67
C LEU A 413 1.26 14.22 -24.05
N GLU A 414 2.14 13.47 -24.71
CA GLU A 414 2.47 13.61 -26.14
C GLU A 414 1.44 12.83 -26.98
#